data_AF-A0A350M3P3-F1
#
_entry.id   AF-A0A350M3P3-F1
#
_cell.length_a   1.000
_cell.length_b   1.000
_cell.length_c   1.000
_cell.angle_alpha   90.00
_cell.angle_beta   90.00
_cell.angle_gamma   90.00
#
_symmetry.space_group_name_H-M   'P 1'
#
loop_
_entity.id
_entity.type
_entity.pdbx_description
1 polymer ?
#
loop_
_entity_poly.entity_id
_entity_poly.type
_entity_poly.pdbx_seq_one_letter_code
_entity_poly.pdbx_strand_id
1 'polypeptide(L)'
;MPKIAWIEDDYDEISSLVRLLELDNYEIPRFRTRPDVDNSIKEILSCDAIILDIILPPINEEDPYQGLSILKMLREQYTYEKPVVVCTVVRAPGIMDKLRRLGVLEENILHKPVRPSVLTATVKKTLGHE
;
A
#
# COMPACT_ATOMS: atom_id res chain seq x y z
N MET A 1 -8.58 -16.20 -6.21
CA MET A 1 -9.16 -15.02 -5.56
C MET A 1 -8.03 -14.01 -5.47
N PRO A 2 -8.17 -12.78 -6.00
CA PRO A 2 -7.06 -11.83 -5.97
C PRO A 2 -6.78 -11.39 -4.54
N LYS A 3 -5.50 -11.30 -4.18
CA LYS A 3 -5.05 -11.01 -2.82
C LYS A 3 -4.30 -9.69 -2.79
N ILE A 4 -4.69 -8.76 -1.91
CA ILE A 4 -4.10 -7.42 -1.83
C ILE A 4 -3.58 -7.19 -0.42
N ALA A 5 -2.27 -7.05 -0.28
CA ALA A 5 -1.67 -6.69 1.00
C ALA A 5 -2.02 -5.24 1.34
N TRP A 6 -2.66 -5.01 2.48
CA TRP A 6 -2.95 -3.67 2.98
C TRP A 6 -2.03 -3.34 4.15
N ILE A 7 -1.11 -2.40 3.91
CA ILE A 7 -0.11 -1.95 4.87
C ILE A 7 -0.53 -0.56 5.35
N GLU A 8 -1.10 -0.48 6.55
CA GLU A 8 -1.74 0.71 7.13
C GLU A 8 -1.85 0.51 8.65
N ASP A 9 -1.48 1.48 9.46
CA ASP A 9 -1.49 1.32 10.91
C ASP A 9 -2.86 1.52 11.55
N ASP A 10 -3.73 2.30 10.91
CA ASP A 10 -5.08 2.59 11.36
C ASP A 10 -6.15 1.67 10.74
N TYR A 11 -5.78 0.52 10.15
CA TYR A 11 -6.72 -0.30 9.36
C TYR A 11 -7.99 -0.75 10.10
N ASP A 12 -7.97 -0.80 11.44
CA ASP A 12 -9.15 -1.15 12.24
C ASP A 12 -10.19 -0.02 12.20
N GLU A 13 -9.71 1.21 12.41
CA GLU A 13 -10.52 2.43 12.42
C GLU A 13 -11.04 2.75 11.02
N ILE A 14 -10.24 2.50 9.99
CA ILE A 14 -10.61 2.76 8.59
C ILE A 14 -10.97 1.49 7.82
N SER A 15 -11.34 0.40 8.49
CA SER A 15 -11.66 -0.90 7.89
C SER A 15 -12.69 -0.81 6.75
N SER A 16 -13.62 0.15 6.82
CA SER A 16 -14.60 0.42 5.76
C SER A 16 -13.99 0.84 4.42
N LEU A 17 -12.74 1.31 4.40
CA LEU A 17 -12.03 1.77 3.21
C LEU A 17 -11.87 0.66 2.16
N VAL A 18 -11.60 -0.57 2.60
CA VAL A 18 -11.41 -1.74 1.71
C VAL A 18 -12.69 -2.57 1.55
N ARG A 19 -13.80 -2.18 2.19
CA ARG A 19 -15.02 -3.00 2.26
C ARG A 19 -15.59 -3.37 0.89
N LEU A 20 -15.54 -2.47 -0.08
CA LEU A 20 -16.03 -2.74 -1.43
C LEU A 20 -15.17 -3.79 -2.14
N LEU A 21 -13.85 -3.79 -1.91
CA LEU A 21 -12.96 -4.84 -2.43
C LEU A 21 -13.28 -6.20 -1.78
N GLU A 22 -13.53 -6.23 -0.48
CA GLU A 22 -13.94 -7.49 0.19
C GLU A 22 -15.26 -8.03 -0.37
N LEU A 23 -16.25 -7.16 -0.60
CA LEU A 23 -17.53 -7.53 -1.22
C LEU A 23 -17.36 -8.02 -2.67
N ASP A 24 -16.33 -7.54 -3.36
CA ASP A 24 -15.93 -8.00 -4.69
C ASP A 24 -15.03 -9.25 -4.64
N ASN A 25 -14.98 -9.95 -3.51
CA ASN A 25 -14.21 -11.18 -3.28
C ASN A 25 -12.69 -11.00 -3.41
N TYR A 26 -12.14 -9.85 -3.00
CA TYR A 26 -10.70 -9.74 -2.80
C TYR A 26 -10.33 -10.21 -1.38
N GLU A 27 -9.21 -10.93 -1.25
CA GLU A 27 -8.62 -11.25 0.05
C GLU A 27 -7.68 -10.12 0.47
N ILE A 28 -7.88 -9.56 1.67
CA ILE A 28 -7.12 -8.39 2.15
C ILE A 28 -6.36 -8.72 3.46
N PRO A 29 -5.16 -9.32 3.39
CA PRO A 29 -4.26 -9.38 4.54
C PRO A 29 -3.88 -7.98 4.98
N ARG A 30 -3.77 -7.80 6.29
CA ARG A 30 -3.54 -6.49 6.91
C ARG A 30 -2.24 -6.52 7.70
N PHE A 31 -1.40 -5.52 7.49
CA PHE A 31 -0.11 -5.37 8.15
C PHE A 31 -0.03 -3.96 8.75
N ARG A 32 0.20 -3.87 10.06
CA ARG A 32 0.11 -2.59 10.79
C ARG A 32 1.45 -1.88 10.81
N THR A 33 2.50 -2.65 11.00
CA THR A 33 3.83 -2.13 11.34
C THR A 33 4.90 -2.75 10.45
N ARG A 34 6.09 -2.13 10.45
CA ARG A 34 7.26 -2.69 9.76
C ARG A 34 7.61 -4.11 10.22
N PRO A 35 7.65 -4.44 11.54
CA PRO A 35 7.84 -5.81 11.98
C PRO A 35 6.81 -6.81 11.43
N ASP A 36 5.54 -6.41 11.28
CA ASP A 36 4.52 -7.30 10.69
C ASP A 36 4.87 -7.65 9.24
N VAL A 37 5.32 -6.65 8.47
CA VAL A 37 5.76 -6.81 7.09
C VAL A 37 7.01 -7.70 7.01
N ASP A 38 8.03 -7.42 7.83
CA ASP A 38 9.29 -8.18 7.85
C ASP A 38 9.04 -9.67 8.18
N ASN A 39 8.09 -9.96 9.09
CA ASN A 39 7.70 -11.33 9.44
C ASN A 39 6.81 -12.01 8.38
N SER A 40 6.22 -11.24 7.47
CA SER A 40 5.20 -11.72 6.51
C SER A 40 5.60 -11.53 5.04
N ILE A 41 6.89 -11.31 4.76
CA ILE A 41 7.40 -11.05 3.40
C ILE A 41 6.89 -12.07 2.40
N LYS A 42 6.95 -13.37 2.71
CA LYS A 42 6.48 -14.42 1.78
C LYS A 42 5.01 -14.28 1.42
N GLU A 43 4.17 -13.90 2.37
CA GLU A 43 2.76 -13.65 2.12
C GLU A 43 2.55 -12.40 1.26
N ILE A 44 3.25 -11.30 1.55
CA ILE A 44 3.16 -10.06 0.79
C ILE A 44 3.60 -10.28 -0.67
N LEU A 45 4.69 -11.02 -0.90
CA LEU A 45 5.16 -11.35 -2.24
C LEU A 45 4.13 -12.20 -3.02
N SER A 46 3.31 -13.01 -2.32
CA SER A 46 2.24 -13.77 -2.95
C SER A 46 1.04 -12.89 -3.38
N CYS A 47 0.83 -11.73 -2.76
CA CYS A 47 -0.29 -10.82 -3.06
C CYS A 47 -0.15 -10.16 -4.44
N ASP A 48 -1.25 -9.96 -5.16
CA ASP A 48 -1.33 -9.40 -6.51
C ASP A 48 -1.06 -7.90 -6.58
N ALA A 49 -1.29 -7.19 -5.47
CA ALA A 49 -0.95 -5.77 -5.31
C ALA A 49 -0.75 -5.41 -3.83
N ILE A 50 -0.28 -4.19 -3.58
CA ILE A 50 -0.23 -3.57 -2.24
C ILE A 50 -1.08 -2.29 -2.23
N ILE A 51 -1.83 -2.08 -1.15
CA ILE A 51 -2.33 -0.77 -0.71
C ILE A 51 -1.43 -0.31 0.44
N LEU A 52 -0.81 0.86 0.32
CA LEU A 52 0.26 1.31 1.20
C LEU A 52 -0.02 2.70 1.78
N ASP A 53 0.00 2.85 3.11
CA ASP A 53 0.38 4.12 3.72
C ASP A 53 1.90 4.20 3.84
N ILE A 54 2.45 5.37 3.52
CA ILE A 54 3.88 5.64 3.67
C ILE A 54 4.24 6.13 5.07
N ILE A 55 3.29 6.66 5.83
CA ILE A 55 3.49 6.97 7.26
C ILE A 55 2.96 5.77 8.03
N LEU A 56 3.85 5.11 8.77
CA LEU A 56 3.52 4.04 9.70
C LEU A 56 4.22 4.35 11.03
N PRO A 57 3.84 3.71 12.15
CA PRO A 57 4.47 3.91 13.43
C PRO A 57 5.98 3.69 13.32
N PRO A 58 6.79 4.71 13.67
CA PRO A 58 8.23 4.60 13.54
C PRO A 58 8.80 3.57 14.54
N ILE A 59 9.73 2.75 14.06
CA ILE A 59 10.62 1.94 14.91
C ILE A 59 11.62 2.85 15.64
N ASN A 60 12.06 3.93 14.98
CA ASN A 60 12.93 4.97 15.51
C ASN A 60 12.60 6.33 14.87
N GLU A 61 13.06 7.43 15.47
CA GLU A 61 12.74 8.80 15.02
C GLU A 61 13.38 9.19 13.67
N GLU A 62 14.26 8.35 13.10
CA GLU A 62 15.04 8.69 11.90
C GLU A 62 14.30 8.44 10.59
N ASP A 63 13.27 7.58 10.60
CA ASP A 63 12.47 7.26 9.41
C ASP A 63 10.96 7.52 9.63
N PRO A 64 10.50 8.75 9.32
CA PRO A 64 9.07 9.09 9.42
C PRO A 64 8.23 8.52 8.27
N TYR A 65 8.85 7.91 7.25
CA TYR A 65 8.17 7.39 6.06
C TYR A 65 8.40 5.87 5.91
N GLN A 66 8.19 5.13 6.99
CA GLN A 66 8.46 3.69 7.01
C GLN A 66 7.83 2.90 5.88
N GLY A 67 6.61 3.24 5.44
CA GLY A 67 5.98 2.56 4.31
C GLY A 67 6.73 2.78 2.99
N LEU A 68 7.32 3.96 2.78
CA LEU A 68 8.22 4.21 1.65
C LEU A 68 9.48 3.33 1.73
N SER A 69 10.07 3.20 2.93
CA SER A 69 11.23 2.33 3.17
C SER A 69 10.90 0.85 2.99
N ILE A 70 9.69 0.43 3.36
CA ILE A 70 9.16 -0.92 3.08
C ILE A 70 9.07 -1.15 1.58
N LEU A 71 8.45 -0.23 0.84
CA LEU A 71 8.34 -0.36 -0.61
C LEU A 71 9.72 -0.45 -1.27
N LYS A 72 10.66 0.41 -0.86
CA LYS A 72 12.04 0.37 -1.35
C LYS A 72 12.68 -1.00 -1.13
N MET A 73 12.60 -1.53 0.09
CA MET A 73 13.10 -2.87 0.40
C MET A 73 12.44 -3.94 -0.48
N LEU A 74 11.10 -3.92 -0.61
CA LEU A 74 10.38 -4.89 -1.43
C LEU A 74 10.82 -4.86 -2.89
N ARG A 75 11.03 -3.67 -3.47
CA ARG A 75 11.55 -3.51 -4.85
C ARG A 75 13.00 -3.98 -4.97
N GLU A 76 13.89 -3.56 -4.08
CA GLU A 76 15.34 -3.73 -4.24
C GLU A 76 15.84 -5.11 -3.78
N GLN A 77 15.32 -5.64 -2.66
CA GLN A 77 15.82 -6.86 -2.04
C GLN A 77 15.01 -8.10 -2.44
N TYR A 78 13.71 -7.92 -2.70
CA TYR A 78 12.79 -9.01 -2.99
C TYR A 78 12.24 -8.98 -4.41
N THR A 79 12.68 -8.02 -5.23
CA THR A 79 12.25 -7.88 -6.64
C THR A 79 10.73 -7.91 -6.78
N TYR A 80 10.01 -7.28 -5.84
CA TYR A 80 8.57 -7.15 -5.95
C TYR A 80 8.28 -6.27 -7.17
N GLU A 81 7.56 -6.77 -8.17
CA GLU A 81 7.26 -6.04 -9.42
C GLU A 81 5.78 -5.68 -9.56
N LYS A 82 4.95 -6.21 -8.64
CA LYS A 82 3.50 -6.03 -8.71
C LYS A 82 3.08 -4.59 -8.37
N PRO A 83 1.86 -4.18 -8.77
CA PRO A 83 1.44 -2.80 -8.58
C PRO A 83 1.24 -2.40 -7.12
N VAL A 84 1.35 -1.10 -6.87
CA VAL A 84 1.17 -0.49 -5.55
C VAL A 84 0.24 0.71 -5.69
N VAL A 85 -0.76 0.80 -4.81
CA VAL A 85 -1.63 1.97 -4.64
C VAL A 85 -1.27 2.61 -3.30
N VAL A 86 -0.83 3.86 -3.32
CA VAL A 86 -0.41 4.59 -2.13
C VAL A 86 -1.57 5.45 -1.63
N CYS A 87 -1.88 5.39 -0.34
CA CYS A 87 -2.84 6.27 0.33
C CYS A 87 -2.09 7.14 1.34
N THR A 88 -1.92 8.43 1.09
CA THR A 88 -1.06 9.28 1.95
C THR A 88 -1.58 10.70 2.15
N VAL A 89 -1.29 11.29 3.32
CA VAL A 89 -1.45 12.74 3.56
C VAL A 89 -0.30 13.57 2.99
N VAL A 90 0.84 12.94 2.70
CA VAL A 90 2.07 13.63 2.28
C VAL A 90 1.93 14.16 0.87
N ARG A 91 2.31 15.42 0.66
CA ARG A 91 2.33 16.08 -0.66
C ARG A 91 3.69 16.64 -1.05
N ALA A 92 4.71 16.42 -0.22
CA ALA A 92 6.05 16.95 -0.45
C ALA A 92 6.60 16.42 -1.80
N PRO A 93 6.99 17.31 -2.75
CA PRO A 93 7.41 16.89 -4.09
C PRO A 93 8.54 15.85 -4.09
N GLY A 94 9.53 16.02 -3.21
CA GLY A 94 10.64 15.08 -3.08
C GLY A 94 10.23 13.68 -2.60
N ILE A 95 9.10 13.52 -1.91
CA ILE A 95 8.56 12.20 -1.54
C ILE A 95 7.77 11.60 -2.71
N MET A 96 6.99 12.41 -3.43
CA MET A 96 6.27 11.96 -4.63
C MET A 96 7.26 11.50 -5.71
N ASP A 97 8.37 12.20 -5.90
CA ASP A 97 9.46 11.79 -6.80
C ASP A 97 10.07 10.44 -6.41
N LYS A 98 10.24 10.18 -5.12
CA LYS A 98 10.75 8.89 -4.63
C LYS A 98 9.76 7.76 -4.93
N LEU A 99 8.46 7.97 -4.70
CA LEU A 99 7.42 6.98 -5.02
C LEU A 99 7.41 6.64 -6.51
N ARG A 100 7.47 7.66 -7.38
CA ARG A 100 7.54 7.46 -8.83
C ARG A 100 8.80 6.68 -9.25
N ARG A 101 9.96 6.99 -8.66
CA ARG A 101 11.21 6.24 -8.91
C ARG A 101 11.13 4.78 -8.45
N LEU A 102 10.27 4.46 -7.49
CA LEU A 102 9.99 3.09 -7.04
C LEU A 102 8.88 2.40 -7.88
N GLY A 103 8.47 3.01 -8.99
CA GLY A 103 7.50 2.44 -9.93
C GLY A 103 6.04 2.60 -9.52
N VAL A 104 5.72 3.50 -8.57
CA VAL A 104 4.33 3.86 -8.29
C VAL A 104 3.85 4.85 -9.35
N LEU A 105 2.79 4.49 -10.08
CA LEU A 105 2.18 5.35 -11.08
C LEU A 105 1.49 6.55 -10.40
N GLU A 106 1.46 7.70 -11.07
CA GLU A 106 0.91 8.94 -10.50
C GLU A 106 -0.58 8.77 -10.14
N GLU A 107 -1.35 8.11 -11.01
CA GLU A 107 -2.77 7.80 -10.79
C GLU A 107 -3.02 6.83 -9.62
N ASN A 108 -1.97 6.17 -9.13
CA ASN A 108 -2.03 5.24 -8.01
C ASN A 108 -1.63 5.89 -6.68
N ILE A 109 -1.30 7.19 -6.68
CA ILE A 109 -1.03 7.96 -5.47
C ILE A 109 -2.31 8.71 -5.08
N LEU A 110 -3.01 8.18 -4.09
CA LEU A 110 -4.26 8.73 -3.57
C LEU A 110 -3.98 9.57 -2.31
N HIS A 111 -4.38 10.84 -2.35
CA HIS A 111 -4.23 11.70 -1.18
C HIS A 111 -5.40 11.53 -0.21
N LYS A 112 -5.09 11.29 1.08
CA LYS A 112 -6.10 11.21 2.16
C LYS A 112 -6.83 12.57 2.29
N PRO A 113 -8.15 12.58 2.54
CA PRO A 113 -9.03 11.43 2.75
C PRO A 113 -9.39 10.69 1.44
N VAL A 114 -9.31 9.36 1.47
CA VAL A 114 -9.64 8.49 0.33
C VAL A 114 -11.03 7.92 0.50
N ARG A 115 -11.86 7.96 -0.55
CA ARG A 115 -13.19 7.33 -0.56
C ARG A 115 -13.06 5.85 -0.93
N PRO A 116 -13.84 4.93 -0.31
CA PRO A 116 -13.81 3.51 -0.66
C PRO A 116 -14.00 3.23 -2.16
N SER A 117 -14.90 3.96 -2.82
CA SER A 117 -15.17 3.82 -4.26
C SER A 117 -13.97 4.23 -5.12
N VAL A 118 -13.22 5.25 -4.71
CA VAL A 118 -12.03 5.72 -5.43
C VAL A 118 -10.89 4.72 -5.29
N LEU A 119 -10.66 4.21 -4.07
CA LEU A 119 -9.68 3.16 -3.85
C LEU A 119 -10.00 1.91 -4.67
N THR A 120 -11.26 1.46 -4.61
CA THR A 120 -11.73 0.27 -5.33
C THR A 120 -11.54 0.40 -6.84
N ALA A 121 -11.95 1.54 -7.42
CA ALA A 121 -11.76 1.79 -8.84
C ALA A 121 -10.27 1.83 -9.23
N THR A 122 -9.43 2.46 -8.40
CA THR A 122 -7.98 2.55 -8.65
C THR A 122 -7.32 1.19 -8.61
N VAL A 123 -7.63 0.37 -7.59
CA VAL A 123 -7.13 -1.00 -7.44
C VAL A 123 -7.55 -1.87 -8.63
N LYS A 124 -8.84 -1.86 -8.98
CA LYS A 124 -9.38 -2.64 -10.11
C LYS A 124 -8.71 -2.27 -11.43
N LYS A 125 -8.63 -0.97 -11.73
CA LYS A 125 -7.93 -0.45 -12.92
C LYS A 125 -6.47 -0.89 -12.93
N THR A 126 -5.79 -0.79 -11.79
CA THR A 126 -4.39 -1.17 -11.62
C THR A 126 -4.14 -2.66 -11.89
N LEU A 127 -5.10 -3.51 -11.51
CA LEU A 127 -5.04 -4.96 -11.74
C LEU A 127 -5.57 -5.37 -13.12
N GLY A 128 -6.07 -4.44 -13.94
CA GLY A 128 -6.68 -4.74 -15.23
C GLY A 128 -8.04 -5.45 -15.13
N HIS A 129 -8.73 -5.32 -14.01
CA HIS A 129 -10.07 -5.84 -13.79
C HIS A 129 -11.09 -4.74 -14.11
N GLU A 130 -11.47 -4.59 -15.38
CA GLU A 130 -12.54 -3.67 -15.81
C GLU A 130 -13.94 -4.30 -15.68
#